data_AF-A0A931WG20-F1
#
_entry.id   AF-A0A931WG20-F1
#
_cell.length_a   1.000
_cell.length_b   1.000
_cell.length_c   1.000
_cell.angle_alpha   90.00
_cell.angle_beta   90.00
_cell.angle_gamma   90.00
#
_symmetry.space_group_name_H-M   'P 1'
#
loop_
_entity.id
_entity.type
_entity.pdbx_description
1 polymer ?
#
loop_
_entity_poly.entity_id
_entity_poly.type
_entity_poly.pdbx_seq_one_letter_code
_entity_poly.pdbx_strand_id
1 'polypeptide(L)'
;MPTRIPMKLEKIAIGRDEQSWLNRALSGFKFFGGLTVKELDNVMACVDLFHYPASTAVFCEGRPGDSMFVIYQGRVAVRKNKFFILSREVARLGPGEIFGEMALLHAAPRNATLKTLEDSKLFVLLAEDFRMLLDKSPDMARRMRHLADGRAWIERQR
;
A
#
# COMPACT_ATOMS: atom_id res chain seq x y z
N MET A 1 15.80 11.93 5.74
CA MET A 1 16.01 11.26 4.44
C MET A 1 14.81 10.38 4.15
N PRO A 2 13.87 10.77 3.26
CA PRO A 2 12.73 9.93 2.91
C PRO A 2 13.26 8.63 2.27
N THR A 3 12.62 7.51 2.57
CA THR A 3 12.97 6.21 2.00
C THR A 3 12.46 6.20 0.56
N ARG A 4 13.21 6.87 -0.33
CA ARG A 4 13.10 6.67 -1.77
C ARG A 4 13.02 5.16 -2.01
N ILE A 5 11.99 4.74 -2.75
CA ILE A 5 11.86 3.39 -3.32
C ILE A 5 13.28 2.90 -3.62
N PRO A 6 13.73 1.75 -3.10
CA PRO A 6 15.13 1.35 -3.20
C PRO A 6 15.59 1.51 -4.66
N MET A 7 16.68 2.26 -4.90
CA MET A 7 17.15 2.65 -6.25
C MET A 7 17.46 1.46 -7.20
N LYS A 8 17.25 0.22 -6.77
CA LYS A 8 17.49 -1.01 -7.52
C LYS A 8 16.22 -1.84 -7.79
N LEU A 9 15.03 -1.30 -7.55
CA LEU A 9 13.81 -2.00 -7.93
C LEU A 9 13.53 -1.83 -9.42
N GLU A 10 13.18 -2.92 -10.07
CA GLU A 10 12.81 -2.95 -11.47
C GLU A 10 11.39 -2.38 -11.63
N LYS A 11 11.29 -1.24 -12.33
CA LYS A 11 9.99 -0.67 -12.72
C LYS A 11 9.42 -1.49 -13.87
N ILE A 12 8.19 -1.93 -13.72
CA ILE A 12 7.45 -2.72 -14.70
C ILE A 12 6.55 -1.77 -15.49
N ALA A 13 6.51 -1.93 -16.81
CA ALA A 13 5.55 -1.22 -17.64
C ALA A 13 4.12 -1.68 -17.32
N ILE A 14 3.21 -0.73 -17.12
CA ILE A 14 1.80 -1.01 -16.86
C ILE A 14 1.08 -1.24 -18.19
N GLY A 15 0.94 -2.51 -18.59
CA GLY A 15 0.23 -2.95 -19.78
C GLY A 15 -1.28 -3.07 -19.58
N ARG A 16 -2.00 -3.47 -20.63
CA ARG A 16 -3.47 -3.58 -20.63
C ARG A 16 -3.98 -4.51 -19.52
N ASP A 17 -3.25 -5.59 -19.24
CA ASP A 17 -3.63 -6.59 -18.26
C ASP A 17 -3.48 -6.07 -16.83
N GLU A 18 -2.38 -5.38 -16.54
CA GLU A 18 -2.13 -4.71 -15.26
C GLU A 18 -3.17 -3.63 -14.99
N GLN A 19 -3.50 -2.80 -15.99
CA GLN A 19 -4.54 -1.77 -15.88
C GLN A 19 -5.91 -2.40 -15.61
N SER A 20 -6.28 -3.40 -16.41
CA SER A 20 -7.57 -4.09 -16.29
C SER A 20 -7.70 -4.78 -14.93
N TRP A 21 -6.61 -5.35 -14.43
CA TRP A 21 -6.56 -5.96 -13.12
C TRP A 21 -6.70 -4.92 -12.01
N LEU A 22 -5.96 -3.81 -12.07
CA LEU A 22 -6.00 -2.78 -11.03
C LEU A 22 -7.37 -2.13 -10.96
N ASN A 23 -7.98 -1.87 -12.11
CA ASN A 23 -9.36 -1.38 -12.20
C ASN A 23 -10.34 -2.34 -11.51
N ARG A 24 -10.24 -3.66 -11.77
CA ARG A 24 -11.09 -4.64 -11.09
C ARG A 24 -10.81 -4.71 -9.58
N ALA A 25 -9.54 -4.65 -9.17
CA ALA A 25 -9.17 -4.71 -7.75
C ALA A 25 -9.71 -3.50 -6.98
N LEU A 26 -9.59 -2.29 -7.54
CA LEU A 26 -10.05 -1.05 -6.90
C LEU A 26 -11.58 -0.84 -7.01
N SER A 27 -12.22 -1.34 -8.06
CA SER A 27 -13.68 -1.42 -8.16
C SER A 27 -14.27 -2.47 -7.22
N GLY A 28 -13.52 -3.55 -6.96
CA GLY A 28 -13.92 -4.65 -6.08
C GLY A 28 -13.79 -4.36 -4.60
N PHE A 29 -13.45 -3.13 -4.19
CA PHE A 29 -13.29 -2.75 -2.79
C PHE A 29 -14.63 -2.89 -2.04
N LYS A 30 -14.79 -4.06 -1.40
CA LYS A 30 -16.03 -4.54 -0.78
C LYS A 30 -16.61 -3.66 0.32
N PHE A 31 -15.82 -2.73 0.85
CA PHE A 31 -16.25 -1.94 2.00
C PHE A 31 -17.29 -0.86 1.63
N PHE A 32 -17.25 -0.23 0.45
CA PHE A 32 -18.16 0.88 0.08
C PHE A 32 -18.31 1.13 -1.45
N GLY A 33 -18.48 0.09 -2.26
CA GLY A 33 -18.96 0.25 -3.65
C GLY A 33 -17.93 0.61 -4.73
N GLY A 34 -16.63 0.47 -4.47
CA GLY A 34 -15.58 0.60 -5.50
C GLY A 34 -15.32 2.02 -6.00
N LEU A 35 -14.13 2.28 -6.55
CA LEU A 35 -13.80 3.58 -7.16
C LEU A 35 -14.63 3.84 -8.42
N THR A 36 -15.02 5.09 -8.65
CA THR A 36 -15.64 5.53 -9.91
C THR A 36 -14.63 5.49 -11.05
N VAL A 37 -15.09 5.45 -12.31
CA VAL A 37 -14.20 5.47 -13.50
C VAL A 37 -13.23 6.65 -13.45
N LYS A 38 -13.72 7.85 -13.10
CA LYS A 38 -12.87 9.05 -12.98
C LYS A 38 -11.81 8.93 -11.88
N GLU A 39 -12.16 8.32 -10.75
CA GLU A 39 -11.19 8.07 -9.67
C GLU A 39 -10.14 7.04 -10.08
N LEU A 40 -10.56 5.98 -10.77
CA LEU A 40 -9.66 4.98 -11.35
C LEU A 40 -8.68 5.64 -12.32
N ASP A 41 -9.18 6.43 -13.27
CA ASP A 41 -8.34 7.14 -14.24
C ASP A 41 -7.31 8.04 -13.53
N ASN A 42 -7.73 8.76 -12.49
CA ASN A 42 -6.82 9.59 -11.71
C ASN A 42 -5.76 8.74 -10.99
N VAL A 43 -6.12 7.60 -10.40
CA VAL A 43 -5.16 6.69 -9.75
C VAL A 43 -4.20 6.11 -10.78
N MET A 44 -4.70 5.67 -11.92
CA MET A 44 -3.91 5.10 -13.02
C MET A 44 -2.85 6.07 -13.54
N ALA A 45 -3.15 7.37 -13.53
CA ALA A 45 -2.24 8.42 -14.01
C ALA A 45 -1.02 8.65 -13.10
N CYS A 46 -1.06 8.21 -11.83
CA CYS A 46 -0.03 8.49 -10.84
C CYS A 46 0.48 7.25 -10.09
N VAL A 47 0.14 6.05 -10.58
CA VAL A 47 0.60 4.79 -10.00
C VAL A 47 1.72 4.20 -10.84
N ASP A 48 2.74 3.67 -10.17
CA ASP A 48 3.82 2.93 -10.79
C ASP A 48 3.78 1.46 -10.35
N LEU A 49 4.24 0.54 -11.19
CA LEU A 49 4.35 -0.88 -10.85
C LEU A 49 5.82 -1.27 -10.70
N PHE A 50 6.16 -1.95 -9.62
CA PHE A 50 7.54 -2.39 -9.34
C PHE A 50 7.60 -3.87 -8.98
N HIS A 51 8.67 -4.53 -9.41
CA HIS A 51 9.04 -5.85 -8.94
C HIS A 51 9.85 -5.76 -7.63
N TYR A 52 9.44 -6.55 -6.64
CA TYR A 52 10.12 -6.74 -5.37
C TYR A 52 10.48 -8.23 -5.21
N PRO A 53 11.78 -8.57 -5.18
CA PRO A 53 12.22 -9.94 -4.93
C PRO A 53 11.72 -10.47 -3.59
N ALA A 54 11.63 -11.78 -3.44
CA ALA A 54 11.35 -12.43 -2.16
C ALA A 54 12.29 -11.93 -1.03
N SER A 55 11.77 -11.87 0.19
CA SER A 55 12.50 -11.39 1.38
C SER A 55 12.97 -9.93 1.35
N THR A 56 12.41 -9.09 0.49
CA THR A 56 12.68 -7.65 0.42
C THR A 56 11.85 -6.90 1.46
N ALA A 57 12.51 -6.06 2.27
CA ALA A 57 11.80 -5.09 3.11
C ALA A 57 11.29 -3.94 2.24
N VAL A 58 9.97 -3.88 2.02
CA VAL A 58 9.33 -2.79 1.25
C VAL A 58 9.45 -1.48 2.01
N PHE A 59 9.21 -1.52 3.33
CA PHE A 59 9.52 -0.46 4.26
C PHE A 59 9.60 -1.00 5.69
N CYS A 60 10.23 -0.23 6.58
CA CYS A 60 10.40 -0.59 7.98
C CYS A 60 9.51 0.23 8.91
N GLU A 61 9.08 -0.38 10.01
CA GLU A 61 8.40 0.30 11.12
C GLU A 61 9.20 1.53 11.60
N GLY A 62 8.48 2.58 12.01
CA GLY A 62 9.08 3.82 12.54
C GLY A 62 9.68 4.75 11.49
N ARG A 63 9.76 4.33 10.21
CA ARG A 63 10.17 5.22 9.11
C ARG A 63 9.04 6.18 8.72
N PRO A 64 9.31 7.33 8.11
CA PRO A 64 8.25 8.17 7.54
C PRO A 64 7.43 7.42 6.47
N GLY A 65 6.12 7.71 6.40
CA GLY A 65 5.25 7.26 5.33
C GLY A 65 5.34 8.17 4.10
N ASP A 66 5.80 7.65 2.98
CA ASP A 66 6.03 8.37 1.72
C ASP A 66 5.30 7.77 0.51
N SER A 67 4.64 6.62 0.71
CA SER A 67 3.95 5.88 -0.35
C SER A 67 2.95 4.88 0.24
N MET A 68 1.96 4.47 -0.56
CA MET A 68 1.10 3.34 -0.29
C MET A 68 1.18 2.34 -1.45
N PHE A 69 0.71 1.12 -1.19
CA PHE A 69 0.91 -0.02 -2.07
C PHE A 69 -0.39 -0.77 -2.33
N VAL A 70 -0.54 -1.32 -3.53
CA VAL A 70 -1.54 -2.35 -3.86
C VAL A 70 -0.79 -3.59 -4.35
N ILE A 71 -1.07 -4.75 -3.75
CA ILE A 71 -0.39 -5.99 -4.12
C ILE A 71 -1.00 -6.51 -5.41
N TYR A 72 -0.26 -6.46 -6.51
CA TYR A 72 -0.69 -7.01 -7.81
C TYR A 72 -0.47 -8.53 -7.86
N GLN A 73 0.73 -8.95 -7.45
CA GLN A 73 1.16 -10.34 -7.44
C GLN A 73 2.05 -10.58 -6.22
N GLY A 74 2.03 -11.81 -5.69
CA GLY A 74 2.87 -12.22 -4.58
C GLY A 74 2.17 -12.09 -3.21
N ARG A 75 2.96 -12.25 -2.15
CA ARG A 75 2.53 -12.13 -0.76
C ARG A 75 3.54 -11.36 0.07
N VAL A 76 3.03 -10.64 1.05
CA VAL A 76 3.85 -9.86 1.98
C VAL A 76 3.46 -10.18 3.43
N ALA A 77 4.44 -10.14 4.32
CA ALA A 77 4.25 -10.21 5.76
C ALA A 77 4.30 -8.82 6.38
N VAL A 78 3.33 -8.57 7.26
CA VAL A 78 3.31 -7.40 8.14
C VAL A 78 3.94 -7.81 9.47
N ARG A 79 5.00 -7.11 9.88
CA ARG A 79 5.76 -7.43 11.10
C ARG A 79 5.83 -6.23 12.03
N LYS A 80 5.62 -6.47 13.32
CA LYS A 80 5.72 -5.47 14.39
C LYS A 80 6.93 -5.78 15.28
N ASN A 81 7.67 -4.76 15.65
CA ASN A 81 8.71 -4.85 16.67
C ASN A 81 8.07 -4.98 18.05
N LYS A 82 8.51 -5.97 18.83
CA LYS A 82 8.19 -6.11 20.26
C LYS A 82 9.37 -5.67 21.13
N PHE A 83 9.13 -5.54 22.43
CA PHE A 83 10.16 -5.30 23.44
C PHE A 83 11.37 -6.23 23.23
N PHE A 84 12.58 -5.67 23.36
CA PHE A 84 13.87 -6.37 23.29
C PHE A 84 14.26 -7.02 21.93
N ILE A 85 13.80 -6.46 20.80
CA ILE A 85 14.30 -6.70 19.41
C ILE A 85 13.61 -7.87 18.67
N LEU A 86 12.69 -8.62 19.29
CA LEU A 86 11.93 -9.65 18.56
C LEU A 86 10.86 -9.02 17.64
N SER A 87 10.94 -9.25 16.33
CA SER A 87 9.84 -8.90 15.40
C SER A 87 8.84 -10.06 15.28
N ARG A 88 7.54 -9.77 15.42
CA ARG A 88 6.45 -10.74 15.25
C ARG A 88 5.69 -10.45 13.97
N GLU A 89 5.38 -11.48 13.20
CA GLU A 89 4.42 -11.40 12.09
C GLU A 89 2.99 -11.29 12.64
N VAL A 90 2.29 -10.24 12.23
CA VAL A 90 0.92 -9.92 12.70
C VAL A 90 -0.14 -10.12 11.61
N ALA A 91 0.28 -10.14 10.35
CA ALA A 91 -0.60 -10.39 9.21
C ALA A 91 0.20 -10.88 8.00
N ARG A 92 -0.50 -11.55 7.07
CA ARG A 92 -0.05 -11.78 5.69
C ARG A 92 -1.04 -11.13 4.75
N LEU A 93 -0.55 -10.43 3.74
CA LEU A 93 -1.37 -9.78 2.74
C LEU A 93 -1.06 -10.35 1.36
N GLY A 94 -2.06 -10.44 0.50
CA GLY A 94 -1.99 -10.97 -0.85
C GLY A 94 -2.63 -10.06 -1.91
N PRO A 95 -2.80 -10.57 -3.14
CA PRO A 95 -3.26 -9.77 -4.26
C PRO A 95 -4.60 -9.06 -4.00
N GLY A 96 -4.67 -7.78 -4.37
CA GLY A 96 -5.83 -6.90 -4.16
C GLY A 96 -5.84 -6.18 -2.82
N GLU A 97 -4.99 -6.57 -1.86
CA GLU A 97 -4.88 -5.86 -0.60
C GLU A 97 -4.00 -4.61 -0.72
N ILE A 98 -4.47 -3.55 -0.05
CA ILE A 98 -3.77 -2.27 0.06
C ILE A 98 -2.91 -2.25 1.31
N PHE A 99 -1.77 -1.56 1.32
CA PHE A 99 -1.02 -1.34 2.56
C PHE A 99 -0.22 -0.02 2.55
N GLY A 100 0.12 0.46 3.75
CA GLY A 100 0.89 1.70 3.93
C GLY A 100 0.06 2.98 3.96
N GLU A 101 -1.25 2.88 3.75
CA GLU A 101 -2.22 3.99 3.77
C GLU A 101 -2.31 4.67 5.14
N MET A 102 -2.17 3.92 6.24
CA MET A 102 -2.27 4.47 7.60
C MET A 102 -1.24 5.57 7.87
N ALA A 103 0.00 5.36 7.44
CA ALA A 103 1.08 6.33 7.63
C ALA A 103 0.80 7.63 6.87
N LEU A 104 0.13 7.55 5.72
CA LEU A 104 -0.25 8.70 4.91
C LEU A 104 -1.46 9.44 5.50
N LEU A 105 -2.50 8.70 5.91
CA LEU A 105 -3.75 9.25 6.45
C LEU A 105 -3.58 9.92 7.81
N HIS A 106 -2.77 9.33 8.69
CA HIS A 106 -2.54 9.85 10.04
C HIS A 106 -1.31 10.74 10.15
N ALA A 107 -0.61 11.00 9.03
CA ALA A 107 0.67 11.71 9.00
C ALA A 107 1.66 11.18 10.08
N ALA A 108 1.69 9.86 10.23
CA ALA A 108 2.43 9.15 11.27
C ALA A 108 3.54 8.29 10.66
N PRO A 109 4.56 7.90 11.43
CA PRO A 109 5.53 6.90 10.99
C PRO A 109 4.85 5.57 10.58
N ARG A 110 5.54 4.77 9.77
CA ARG A 110 5.12 3.41 9.39
C ARG A 110 4.81 2.62 10.64
N ASN A 111 3.55 2.20 10.76
CA ASN A 111 3.09 1.43 11.91
C ASN A 111 3.76 0.06 11.99
N ALA A 112 4.15 -0.57 10.88
CA ALA A 112 4.76 -1.90 10.86
C ALA A 112 5.82 -1.98 9.76
N THR A 113 6.62 -3.04 9.79
CA THR A 113 7.52 -3.42 8.71
C THR A 113 6.74 -4.27 7.70
N LEU A 114 6.87 -3.96 6.41
CA LEU A 114 6.33 -4.77 5.33
C LEU A 114 7.47 -5.50 4.62
N LYS A 115 7.40 -6.83 4.53
CA LYS A 115 8.43 -7.65 3.88
C LYS A 115 7.79 -8.61 2.88
N THR A 116 8.33 -8.74 1.68
CA THR A 116 7.87 -9.75 0.72
C THR A 116 8.20 -11.16 1.20
N LEU A 117 7.27 -12.08 1.02
CA LEU A 117 7.43 -13.51 1.32
C LEU A 117 7.89 -14.29 0.08
N GLU A 118 7.54 -13.78 -1.10
CA GLU A 118 7.85 -14.33 -2.42
C GLU A 118 8.03 -13.16 -3.40
N ASP A 119 8.47 -13.45 -4.62
CA ASP A 119 8.58 -12.44 -5.68
C ASP A 119 7.21 -11.78 -5.87
N SER A 120 7.20 -10.46 -5.69
CA SER A 120 5.98 -9.67 -5.59
C SER A 120 6.01 -8.51 -6.57
N LYS A 121 4.86 -8.20 -7.14
CA LYS A 121 4.68 -6.99 -7.95
C LYS A 121 3.72 -6.07 -7.21
N LEU A 122 4.16 -4.86 -6.92
CA LEU A 122 3.40 -3.91 -6.11
C LEU A 122 3.17 -2.64 -6.92
N PHE A 123 1.91 -2.25 -7.03
CA PHE A 123 1.59 -0.89 -7.43
C PHE A 123 1.97 0.04 -6.29
N VAL A 124 2.59 1.17 -6.62
CA VAL A 124 3.10 2.17 -5.69
C VAL A 124 2.48 3.50 -6.04
N LEU A 125 1.84 4.13 -5.04
CA LEU A 125 1.29 5.47 -5.14
C LEU A 125 2.02 6.35 -4.11
N LEU A 126 2.63 7.44 -4.57
CA LEU A 126 3.40 8.33 -3.70
C LEU A 126 2.48 9.17 -2.81
N ALA A 127 3.02 9.64 -1.68
CA ALA A 127 2.25 10.40 -0.70
C ALA A 127 1.65 11.70 -1.26
N GLU A 128 2.35 12.36 -2.17
CA GLU A 128 1.89 13.61 -2.81
C GLU A 128 0.71 13.33 -3.73
N ASP A 129 0.83 12.32 -4.59
CA ASP A 129 -0.25 11.88 -5.47
C ASP A 129 -1.46 11.37 -4.69
N PHE A 130 -1.21 10.61 -3.61
CA PHE A 130 -2.27 10.16 -2.72
C PHE A 130 -3.06 11.33 -2.13
N ARG A 131 -2.38 12.36 -1.60
CA ARG A 131 -3.04 13.56 -1.07
C ARG A 131 -3.85 14.27 -2.16
N MET A 132 -3.26 14.47 -3.33
CA MET A 132 -3.95 15.07 -4.47
C MET A 132 -5.23 14.29 -4.84
N LEU A 133 -5.19 12.96 -4.83
CA LEU A 133 -6.34 12.11 -5.11
C LEU A 133 -7.45 12.26 -4.05
N LEU A 134 -7.07 12.33 -2.77
CA LEU A 134 -8.02 12.52 -1.68
C LEU A 134 -8.67 13.91 -1.73
N ASP A 135 -7.91 14.95 -2.09
CA ASP A 135 -8.43 16.32 -2.24
C ASP A 135 -9.40 16.42 -3.42
N LYS A 136 -9.13 15.71 -4.52
CA LYS A 136 -10.01 15.64 -5.70
C LYS A 136 -11.26 14.79 -5.47
N SER A 137 -11.24 13.87 -4.51
CA SER A 137 -12.39 13.03 -4.19
C SER A 137 -12.59 12.85 -2.68
N PRO A 138 -13.51 13.62 -2.08
CA PRO A 138 -13.94 13.42 -0.69
C PRO A 138 -14.47 12.01 -0.42
N ASP A 139 -15.03 11.35 -1.43
CA ASP A 139 -15.59 9.99 -1.33
C ASP A 139 -14.48 8.95 -1.24
N MET A 140 -13.43 9.08 -2.06
CA MET A 140 -12.21 8.27 -1.93
C MET A 140 -11.57 8.47 -0.56
N ALA A 141 -11.50 9.72 -0.08
CA ALA A 141 -10.96 10.04 1.24
C ALA A 141 -11.73 9.37 2.38
N ARG A 142 -13.07 9.38 2.34
CA ARG A 142 -13.91 8.67 3.35
C ARG A 142 -13.64 7.16 3.35
N ARG A 143 -13.53 6.55 2.16
CA ARG A 143 -13.29 5.10 2.02
C ARG A 143 -11.91 4.69 2.50
N MET A 144 -10.89 5.49 2.20
CA MET A 144 -9.53 5.26 2.69
C MET A 144 -9.44 5.39 4.21
N ARG A 145 -10.13 6.37 4.80
CA ARG A 145 -10.24 6.47 6.28
C ARG A 145 -10.89 5.24 6.88
N HIS A 146 -12.02 4.78 6.32
CA HIS A 146 -12.67 3.58 6.84
C HIS A 146 -11.78 2.32 6.73
N LEU A 147 -11.03 2.17 5.64
CA LEU A 147 -10.04 1.10 5.50
C LEU A 147 -8.99 1.14 6.63
N ALA A 148 -8.48 2.33 6.95
CA ALA A 148 -7.51 2.52 8.03
C ALA A 148 -8.13 2.24 9.41
N ASP A 149 -9.36 2.68 9.66
CA ASP A 149 -10.08 2.43 10.91
C ASP A 149 -10.28 0.93 11.16
N GLY A 150 -10.61 0.17 10.10
CA GLY A 150 -10.69 -1.29 10.13
C GLY A 150 -9.38 -1.99 10.48
N ARG A 151 -8.24 -1.28 10.41
CA ARG A 151 -6.89 -1.78 10.70
C ARG A 151 -6.33 -1.31 12.04
N ALA A 152 -7.14 -0.66 12.87
CA ALA A 152 -6.79 -0.24 14.24
C ALA A 152 -6.27 -1.41 15.11
N TRP A 153 -6.62 -2.67 14.78
CA TRP A 153 -6.07 -3.84 15.47
C TRP A 153 -4.55 -4.01 15.28
N ILE A 154 -3.97 -3.56 14.15
CA ILE A 154 -2.52 -3.63 13.90
C ILE A 154 -1.76 -2.74 14.90
N GLU A 155 -2.35 -1.61 15.31
CA GLU A 155 -1.75 -0.69 16.29
C GLU A 155 -1.74 -1.26 17.71
N ARG A 156 -2.78 -2.04 18.06
CA ARG A 156 -2.95 -2.62 19.40
C ARG A 156 -2.03 -3.80 19.72
N GLN A 157 -1.31 -4.35 18.73
CA GLN A 157 -0.45 -5.52 18.90
C GLN A 157 1.03 -5.19 19.24
N ARG A 158 1.27 -4.11 20.01
CA ARG A 158 2.60 -3.74 20.53
C ARG A 158 3.20 -4.83 21.44
#